data_AF-Q6C7C4-F1
#
_entry.id   AF-Q6C7C4-F1
#
_cell.length_a   1.000
_cell.length_b   1.000
_cell.length_c   1.000
_cell.angle_alpha   90.00
_cell.angle_beta   90.00
_cell.angle_gamma   90.00
#
_symmetry.space_group_name_H-M   'P 1'
#
loop_
_entity.id
_entity.type
_entity.pdbx_description
1 polymer ?
#
loop_
_entity_poly.entity_id
_entity_poly.type
_entity_poly.pdbx_seq_one_letter_code
_entity_poly.pdbx_strand_id
1 'polypeptide(L)'
;MSFQERCMELKQILNFDVDIFTAIIIGLAAQRPVRIHTHHPDVVEKCALVVAANILGYDQRLLYRCDADADVDHFLNGVSDWRESAQTDKQLMPFLILRNVASLSNECQALLLEILQTGKTTYRGVTYSKPPGFLLLSVSKSDVYMFEYLRDEFFVYHECHVDGEVNIAQLIESISEEKTASPPLMTAADIKKLHDKAAQVSIVAELQRYMQDIIVHIRCHRVVARAIKPKAARDFTLFVRHMCVLNDSDFATPSVIAVAARKLLPSSVHIASPEFEPSLAYGSDYKLIEEYITSWDGALVVEDVLNRVKAPV
;
A
#
# COMPACT_ATOMS: atom_id res chain seq x y z
N MET A 1 -11.32 -25.62 -1.92
CA MET A 1 -11.17 -24.39 -2.71
C MET A 1 -9.86 -23.77 -2.32
N SER A 2 -8.93 -23.66 -3.26
CA SER A 2 -7.68 -22.94 -3.03
C SER A 2 -7.98 -21.44 -2.89
N PHE A 3 -7.12 -20.72 -2.19
CA PHE A 3 -7.22 -19.26 -2.02
C PHE A 3 -7.29 -18.54 -3.38
N GLN A 4 -6.56 -19.03 -4.38
CA GLN A 4 -6.54 -18.48 -5.73
C GLN A 4 -7.87 -18.67 -6.48
N GLU A 5 -8.57 -19.80 -6.30
CA GLU A 5 -9.87 -20.05 -6.91
C GLU A 5 -10.93 -19.04 -6.45
N ARG A 6 -10.95 -18.70 -5.16
CA ARG A 6 -11.89 -17.70 -4.62
C ARG A 6 -11.49 -16.26 -4.91
N CYS A 7 -10.19 -15.96 -5.02
CA CYS A 7 -9.76 -14.66 -5.57
C CYS A 7 -10.20 -14.50 -7.03
N MET A 8 -10.20 -15.58 -7.82
CA MET A 8 -10.76 -15.57 -9.18
C MET A 8 -12.29 -15.46 -9.19
N GLU A 9 -13.01 -16.11 -8.27
CA GLU A 9 -14.46 -15.91 -8.11
C GLU A 9 -14.78 -14.46 -7.72
N LEU A 10 -14.10 -13.89 -6.71
CA LEU A 10 -14.27 -12.49 -6.32
C LEU A 10 -13.89 -11.51 -7.44
N LYS A 11 -12.89 -11.85 -8.27
CA LYS A 11 -12.56 -11.09 -9.48
C LYS A 11 -13.70 -11.11 -10.49
N GLN A 12 -14.31 -12.27 -10.74
CA GLN A 12 -15.43 -12.41 -11.67
C GLN A 12 -16.67 -11.65 -11.18
N ILE A 13 -16.86 -11.61 -9.86
CA ILE A 13 -17.97 -10.95 -9.20
C ILE A 13 -17.80 -9.42 -9.21
N LEU A 14 -16.64 -8.92 -8.77
CA LEU A 14 -16.41 -7.49 -8.59
C LEU A 14 -15.96 -6.76 -9.87
N ASN A 15 -15.60 -7.50 -10.93
CA ASN A 15 -15.07 -6.99 -12.20
C ASN A 15 -14.01 -5.88 -11.98
N PHE A 16 -13.18 -6.06 -10.96
CA PHE A 16 -12.28 -5.04 -10.43
C PHE A 16 -10.84 -5.53 -10.44
N ASP A 17 -9.90 -4.60 -10.29
CA ASP A 17 -8.47 -4.86 -10.36
C ASP A 17 -8.01 -5.84 -9.27
N VAL A 18 -7.48 -6.99 -9.68
CA VAL A 18 -6.94 -8.08 -8.83
C VAL A 18 -5.80 -7.59 -7.94
N ASP A 19 -5.08 -6.58 -8.42
CA ASP A 19 -3.92 -6.07 -7.74
C ASP A 19 -4.28 -5.38 -6.42
N ILE A 20 -5.49 -4.85 -6.30
CA ILE A 20 -5.99 -4.24 -5.05
C ILE A 20 -6.24 -5.30 -3.99
N PHE A 21 -6.86 -6.42 -4.36
CA PHE A 21 -7.06 -7.54 -3.45
C PHE A 21 -5.71 -8.07 -2.95
N THR A 22 -4.77 -8.22 -3.88
CA THR A 22 -3.40 -8.66 -3.58
C THR A 22 -2.72 -7.68 -2.63
N ALA A 23 -2.81 -6.37 -2.88
CA ALA A 23 -2.25 -5.33 -2.03
C ALA A 23 -2.83 -5.33 -0.62
N ILE A 24 -4.16 -5.45 -0.48
CA ILE A 24 -4.84 -5.49 0.82
C ILE A 24 -4.39 -6.74 1.62
N ILE A 25 -4.34 -7.90 0.98
CA ILE A 25 -3.98 -9.16 1.65
C ILE A 25 -2.51 -9.15 2.07
N ILE A 26 -1.61 -8.65 1.22
CA ILE A 26 -0.21 -8.46 1.58
C ILE A 26 -0.07 -7.47 2.73
N GLY A 27 -0.82 -6.37 2.72
CA GLY A 27 -0.89 -5.41 3.81
C GLY A 27 -1.33 -6.04 5.13
N LEU A 28 -2.37 -6.87 5.11
CA LEU A 28 -2.88 -7.61 6.27
C LEU A 28 -1.84 -8.59 6.81
N ALA A 29 -1.29 -9.43 5.92
CA ALA A 29 -0.31 -10.44 6.30
C ALA A 29 0.98 -9.81 6.84
N ALA A 30 1.44 -8.71 6.24
CA ALA A 30 2.62 -7.97 6.70
C ALA A 30 2.31 -7.03 7.91
N GLN A 31 1.04 -6.81 8.26
CA GLN A 31 0.57 -5.83 9.26
C GLN A 31 1.08 -4.40 9.01
N ARG A 32 1.18 -4.04 7.72
CA ARG A 32 1.72 -2.75 7.25
C ARG A 32 0.65 -1.94 6.53
N PRO A 33 0.67 -0.60 6.64
CA PRO A 33 -0.31 0.27 6.00
C PRO A 33 -0.20 0.21 4.47
N VAL A 34 -1.33 0.26 3.79
CA VAL A 34 -1.45 0.22 2.31
C VAL A 34 -2.01 1.55 1.82
N ARG A 35 -1.49 2.04 0.70
CA ARG A 35 -1.96 3.26 0.03
C ARG A 35 -2.47 2.91 -1.36
N ILE A 36 -3.68 3.36 -1.68
CA ILE A 36 -4.27 3.25 -3.01
C ILE A 36 -4.56 4.65 -3.53
N HIS A 37 -3.97 4.96 -4.69
CA HIS A 37 -4.27 6.16 -5.46
C HIS A 37 -5.36 5.85 -6.47
N THR A 38 -6.43 6.65 -6.52
CA THR A 38 -7.51 6.45 -7.48
C THR A 38 -8.26 7.75 -7.77
N HIS A 39 -8.78 7.86 -8.99
CA HIS A 39 -9.69 8.94 -9.36
C HIS A 39 -11.08 8.78 -8.72
N HIS A 40 -11.46 7.54 -8.35
CA HIS A 40 -12.78 7.18 -7.82
C HIS A 40 -12.69 6.50 -6.45
N PRO A 41 -12.39 7.26 -5.37
CA PRO A 41 -12.19 6.71 -4.03
C PRO A 41 -13.42 5.99 -3.48
N ASP A 42 -14.63 6.41 -3.86
CA ASP A 42 -15.89 5.80 -3.40
C ASP A 42 -16.03 4.33 -3.84
N VAL A 43 -15.50 3.97 -5.01
CA VAL A 43 -15.55 2.59 -5.52
C VAL A 43 -14.57 1.71 -4.75
N VAL A 44 -13.33 2.16 -4.62
CA VAL A 44 -12.28 1.42 -3.91
C VAL A 44 -12.65 1.21 -2.45
N GLU A 45 -13.27 2.19 -1.81
CA GLU A 45 -13.78 2.09 -0.44
C GLU A 45 -14.81 0.97 -0.32
N LYS A 46 -15.83 0.94 -1.19
CA LYS A 46 -16.86 -0.09 -1.18
C LYS A 46 -16.30 -1.47 -1.51
N CYS A 47 -15.40 -1.57 -2.48
CA CYS A 47 -14.67 -2.80 -2.79
C CYS A 47 -13.88 -3.30 -1.58
N ALA A 48 -13.10 -2.43 -0.93
CA ALA A 48 -12.33 -2.78 0.24
C ALA A 48 -13.23 -3.25 1.41
N LEU A 49 -14.41 -2.65 1.58
CA LEU A 49 -15.39 -3.10 2.57
C LEU A 49 -15.98 -4.47 2.24
N VAL A 50 -16.33 -4.74 0.99
CA VAL A 50 -16.83 -6.06 0.56
C VAL A 50 -15.75 -7.13 0.70
N VAL A 51 -14.51 -6.80 0.35
CA VAL A 51 -13.35 -7.66 0.56
C VAL A 51 -13.14 -7.95 2.04
N ALA A 52 -13.18 -6.92 2.89
CA ALA A 52 -13.02 -7.06 4.31
C ALA A 52 -14.15 -7.92 4.92
N ALA A 53 -15.40 -7.74 4.47
CA ALA A 53 -16.53 -8.53 4.94
C ALA A 53 -16.45 -9.99 4.48
N ASN A 54 -16.14 -10.25 3.21
CA ASN A 54 -16.13 -11.60 2.65
C ASN A 54 -14.86 -12.40 3.01
N ILE A 55 -13.69 -11.75 3.04
CA ILE A 55 -12.44 -12.44 3.34
C ILE A 55 -12.27 -12.66 4.84
N LEU A 56 -12.65 -11.69 5.67
CA LEU A 56 -12.27 -11.65 7.09
C LEU A 56 -13.45 -11.81 8.04
N GLY A 57 -14.69 -11.80 7.52
CA GLY A 57 -15.90 -11.91 8.33
C GLY A 57 -16.15 -10.69 9.22
N TYR A 58 -15.60 -9.53 8.86
CA TYR A 58 -15.87 -8.32 9.63
C TYR A 58 -17.31 -7.86 9.44
N ASP A 59 -18.09 -7.96 10.52
CA ASP A 59 -19.40 -7.34 10.62
C ASP A 59 -19.27 -5.85 11.01
N GLN A 60 -18.19 -5.47 11.71
CA GLN A 60 -17.93 -4.09 12.13
C GLN A 60 -17.01 -3.35 11.16
N ARG A 61 -17.65 -2.56 10.29
CA ARG A 61 -17.01 -1.63 9.35
C ARG A 61 -16.60 -0.36 10.09
N LEU A 62 -15.37 -0.26 10.58
CA LEU A 62 -14.82 1.01 11.04
C LEU A 62 -14.24 1.76 9.83
N LEU A 63 -15.17 2.26 9.00
CA LEU A 63 -14.86 3.23 7.97
C LEU A 63 -14.72 4.59 8.65
N TYR A 64 -13.52 5.16 8.64
CA TYR A 64 -13.32 6.52 9.09
C TYR A 64 -13.07 7.43 7.87
N ARG A 65 -14.12 8.13 7.47
CA ARG A 65 -14.02 9.14 6.43
C ARG A 65 -13.37 10.38 7.01
N CYS A 66 -12.09 10.61 6.68
CA CYS A 66 -11.45 11.90 6.96
C CYS A 66 -11.91 12.91 5.92
N ASP A 67 -12.73 13.86 6.34
CA ASP A 67 -12.97 15.08 5.57
C ASP A 67 -11.92 16.14 5.97
N ALA A 68 -11.68 17.12 5.08
CA ALA A 68 -10.60 18.11 5.22
C ALA A 68 -10.71 18.99 6.49
N ASP A 69 -11.91 19.11 7.05
CA ASP A 69 -12.21 19.96 8.22
C ASP A 69 -12.27 19.16 9.53
N ALA A 70 -11.85 17.89 9.53
CA ALA A 70 -11.85 17.07 10.75
C ALA A 70 -10.88 17.64 11.80
N ASP A 71 -11.43 18.08 12.92
CA ASP A 71 -10.67 18.48 14.11
C ASP A 71 -9.85 17.29 14.65
N VAL A 72 -8.74 17.58 15.33
CA VAL A 72 -7.85 16.57 15.91
C VAL A 72 -8.61 15.67 16.88
N ASP A 73 -9.53 16.25 17.66
CA ASP A 73 -10.37 15.49 18.59
C ASP A 73 -11.33 14.56 17.82
N HIS A 74 -11.88 14.99 16.68
CA HIS A 74 -12.73 14.14 15.84
C HIS A 74 -11.94 13.00 15.19
N PHE A 75 -10.71 13.26 14.76
CA PHE A 75 -9.78 12.25 14.26
C PHE A 75 -9.45 11.21 15.34
N LEU A 76 -9.04 11.68 16.52
CA LEU A 76 -8.67 10.81 17.63
C LEU A 76 -9.85 10.06 18.23
N ASN A 77 -11.07 10.58 18.15
CA ASN A 77 -12.28 9.86 18.56
C ASN A 77 -12.59 8.70 17.59
N GLY A 78 -12.43 8.92 16.28
CA GLY A 78 -12.50 7.81 15.31
C GLY A 78 -11.40 6.76 15.55
N VAL A 79 -10.21 7.24 15.95
CA VAL A 79 -9.09 6.43 16.45
C VAL A 79 -9.23 6.15 17.96
N SER A 80 -10.40 6.20 18.56
CA SER A 80 -10.65 5.60 19.88
C SER A 80 -11.78 4.57 19.81
N ASP A 81 -12.74 4.78 18.92
CA ASP A 81 -13.81 3.80 18.63
C ASP A 81 -13.22 2.46 18.18
N TRP A 82 -12.12 2.47 17.41
CA TRP A 82 -11.36 1.26 17.06
C TRP A 82 -10.80 0.48 18.27
N ARG A 83 -10.52 1.15 19.39
CA ARG A 83 -9.96 0.55 20.60
C ARG A 83 -11.03 -0.24 21.34
N GLU A 84 -12.23 0.33 21.44
CA GLU A 84 -13.36 -0.30 22.10
C GLU A 84 -13.86 -1.52 21.30
N SER A 85 -13.93 -1.41 19.97
CA SER A 85 -14.24 -2.55 19.10
C SER A 85 -13.19 -3.67 19.19
N ALA A 86 -11.90 -3.33 19.21
CA ALA A 86 -10.81 -4.33 19.31
C ALA A 86 -10.78 -5.06 20.66
N GLN A 87 -11.31 -4.45 21.73
CA GLN A 87 -11.36 -5.05 23.06
C GLN A 87 -12.52 -6.05 23.23
N THR A 88 -13.59 -5.88 22.46
CA THR A 88 -14.82 -6.65 22.61
C THR A 88 -14.75 -8.01 21.90
N ASP A 89 -14.04 -8.09 20.76
CA ASP A 89 -13.88 -9.32 19.99
C ASP A 89 -12.39 -9.66 19.74
N LYS A 90 -11.83 -10.53 20.59
CA LYS A 90 -10.42 -10.97 20.52
C LYS A 90 -10.03 -11.71 19.22
N GLN A 91 -10.98 -11.97 18.32
CA GLN A 91 -10.77 -12.71 17.07
C GLN A 91 -10.67 -11.83 15.82
N LEU A 92 -11.01 -10.53 15.92
CA LEU A 92 -11.09 -9.64 14.76
C LEU A 92 -9.89 -8.71 14.72
N MET A 93 -9.15 -8.69 13.59
CA MET A 93 -8.10 -7.66 13.40
C MET A 93 -8.75 -6.34 12.95
N PRO A 94 -8.46 -5.20 13.56
CA PRO A 94 -9.11 -3.95 13.14
C PRO A 94 -8.61 -3.51 11.76
N PHE A 95 -9.56 -3.21 10.87
CA PHE A 95 -9.34 -2.70 9.52
C PHE A 95 -9.86 -1.26 9.44
N LEU A 96 -8.97 -0.30 9.20
CA LEU A 96 -9.31 1.12 9.13
C LEU A 96 -9.08 1.63 7.72
N ILE A 97 -10.12 2.18 7.11
CA ILE A 97 -10.01 2.90 5.85
C ILE A 97 -9.98 4.39 6.18
N LEU A 98 -8.92 5.09 5.76
CA LEU A 98 -8.83 6.55 5.77
C LEU A 98 -8.94 7.10 4.36
N ARG A 99 -9.87 8.03 4.17
CA ARG A 99 -10.03 8.74 2.90
C ARG A 99 -9.24 10.03 2.91
N ASN A 100 -8.62 10.38 1.78
CA ASN A 100 -7.95 11.66 1.56
C ASN A 100 -7.03 12.08 2.71
N VAL A 101 -6.11 11.20 3.13
CA VAL A 101 -5.13 11.50 4.19
C VAL A 101 -4.34 12.79 3.89
N ALA A 102 -4.15 13.14 2.62
CA ALA A 102 -3.50 14.39 2.20
C ALA A 102 -4.30 15.66 2.58
N SER A 103 -5.62 15.59 2.77
CA SER A 103 -6.42 16.75 3.21
C SER A 103 -6.47 16.91 4.72
N LEU A 104 -5.88 16.00 5.50
CA LEU A 104 -5.81 16.14 6.95
C LEU A 104 -4.92 17.33 7.33
N SER A 105 -5.26 17.96 8.46
CA SER A 105 -4.42 18.98 9.08
C SER A 105 -3.01 18.44 9.36
N ASN A 106 -2.03 19.35 9.39
CA ASN A 106 -0.64 19.03 9.69
C ASN A 106 -0.48 18.29 11.02
N GLU A 107 -1.29 18.63 12.02
CA GLU A 107 -1.30 17.97 13.33
C GLU A 107 -1.83 16.54 13.24
N CYS A 108 -2.94 16.31 12.54
CA CYS A 108 -3.50 14.97 12.32
C CYS A 108 -2.52 14.07 11.56
N GLN A 109 -1.86 14.60 10.52
CA GLN A 109 -0.84 13.86 9.78
C GLN A 109 0.37 13.49 10.66
N ALA A 110 0.80 14.39 11.53
CA ALA A 110 1.89 14.13 12.48
C ALA A 110 1.53 13.05 13.52
N LEU A 111 0.32 13.11 14.07
CA LEU A 111 -0.19 12.10 15.02
C LEU A 111 -0.34 10.74 14.34
N LEU A 112 -0.85 10.70 13.11
CA LEU A 112 -0.95 9.47 12.33
C LEU A 112 0.44 8.86 12.07
N LEU A 113 1.41 9.69 11.70
CA LEU A 113 2.80 9.26 11.52
C LEU A 113 3.38 8.65 12.80
N GLU A 114 3.15 9.30 13.96
CA GLU A 114 3.59 8.78 15.24
C GLU A 114 2.95 7.40 15.53
N ILE A 115 1.63 7.26 15.36
CA ILE A 115 0.92 5.99 15.54
C ILE A 115 1.51 4.89 14.64
N LEU A 116 1.85 5.20 13.39
CA LEU A 116 2.43 4.24 12.45
C LEU A 116 3.85 3.82 12.82
N GLN A 117 4.67 4.75 13.31
CA GLN A 117 6.08 4.49 13.62
C GLN A 117 6.29 3.85 15.00
N THR A 118 5.68 4.42 16.05
CA THR A 118 5.89 4.00 17.43
C THR A 118 4.84 3.00 17.91
N GLY A 119 3.72 2.89 17.17
CA GLY A 119 2.55 2.12 17.59
C GLY A 119 1.72 2.82 18.67
N LYS A 120 2.12 4.00 19.17
CA LYS A 120 1.41 4.72 20.23
C LYS A 120 1.63 6.23 20.15
N THR A 121 0.60 7.02 20.37
CA THR A 121 0.73 8.48 20.52
C THR A 121 0.06 8.93 21.81
N THR A 122 0.53 10.04 22.37
CA THR A 122 -0.12 10.69 23.51
C THR A 122 -0.61 12.06 23.10
N TYR A 123 -1.92 12.28 23.18
CA TYR A 123 -2.52 13.58 22.91
C TYR A 123 -3.36 14.02 24.11
N ARG A 124 -3.12 15.25 24.59
CA ARG A 124 -3.81 15.84 25.77
C ARG A 124 -3.89 14.92 27.00
N GLY A 125 -2.84 14.13 27.24
CA GLY A 125 -2.75 13.20 28.38
C GLY A 125 -3.43 11.84 28.16
N VAL A 126 -4.09 11.62 27.02
CA VAL A 126 -4.65 10.31 26.63
C VAL A 126 -3.66 9.59 25.72
N THR A 127 -3.37 8.33 26.03
CA THR A 127 -2.51 7.48 25.19
C THR A 127 -3.37 6.63 24.24
N TYR A 128 -3.12 6.78 22.95
CA TYR A 128 -3.69 6.00 21.86
C TYR A 128 -2.66 4.96 21.43
N SER A 129 -3.05 3.70 21.27
CA SER A 129 -2.15 2.60 20.90
C SER A 129 -2.76 1.78 19.77
N LYS A 130 -1.92 1.40 18.80
CA LYS A 130 -2.25 0.51 17.69
C LYS A 130 -2.55 -0.90 18.22
N PRO A 131 -3.74 -1.48 17.91
CA PRO A 131 -4.02 -2.88 18.20
C PRO A 131 -3.13 -3.83 17.36
N PRO A 132 -2.87 -5.05 17.86
CA PRO A 132 -2.12 -6.04 17.11
C PRO A 132 -2.89 -6.46 15.84
N GLY A 133 -2.19 -6.64 14.71
CA GLY A 133 -2.81 -7.03 13.45
C GLY A 133 -3.54 -5.90 12.70
N PHE A 134 -3.43 -4.66 13.16
CA PHE A 134 -4.09 -3.52 12.53
C PHE A 134 -3.57 -3.23 11.12
N LEU A 135 -4.51 -3.16 10.16
CA LEU A 135 -4.27 -2.64 8.82
C LEU A 135 -4.92 -1.28 8.64
N LEU A 136 -4.12 -0.35 8.15
CA LEU A 136 -4.54 0.94 7.66
C LEU A 136 -4.57 0.94 6.14
N LEU A 137 -5.71 1.28 5.56
CA LEU A 137 -5.86 1.52 4.13
C LEU A 137 -6.09 3.02 3.89
N SER A 138 -5.14 3.70 3.27
CA SER A 138 -5.32 5.07 2.79
C SER A 138 -5.81 5.06 1.35
N VAL A 139 -6.94 5.71 1.08
CA VAL A 139 -7.48 5.91 -0.26
C VAL A 139 -7.48 7.40 -0.56
N SER A 140 -6.68 7.85 -1.54
CA SER A 140 -6.54 9.26 -1.88
C SER A 140 -6.62 9.49 -3.39
N LYS A 141 -7.19 10.64 -3.77
CA LYS A 141 -7.18 11.13 -5.17
C LYS A 141 -5.93 11.94 -5.51
N SER A 142 -5.29 12.50 -4.49
CA SER A 142 -4.11 13.34 -4.65
C SER A 142 -3.32 13.29 -3.34
N ASP A 143 -2.00 13.24 -3.47
CA ASP A 143 -1.06 13.18 -2.35
C ASP A 143 -0.19 14.44 -2.23
N VAL A 144 -0.57 15.52 -2.93
CA VAL A 144 0.21 16.77 -3.03
C VAL A 144 0.53 17.36 -1.65
N TYR A 145 -0.43 17.31 -0.72
CA TYR A 145 -0.29 17.88 0.62
C TYR A 145 0.08 16.86 1.71
N MET A 146 0.36 15.61 1.33
CA MET A 146 0.76 14.59 2.29
C MET A 146 2.24 14.76 2.68
N PHE A 147 2.52 14.69 3.98
CA PHE A 147 3.88 14.70 4.49
C PHE A 147 4.70 13.57 3.87
N GLU A 148 5.90 13.93 3.42
CA GLU A 148 6.83 12.97 2.81
C GLU A 148 7.14 11.81 3.76
N TYR A 149 7.39 12.10 5.04
CA TYR A 149 7.64 11.08 6.05
C TYR A 149 6.46 10.12 6.25
N LEU A 150 5.23 10.62 6.11
CA LEU A 150 4.02 9.79 6.18
C LEU A 150 3.85 8.94 4.93
N ARG A 151 4.17 9.49 3.75
CA ARG A 151 4.16 8.74 2.48
C ARG A 151 5.08 7.52 2.53
N ASP A 152 6.25 7.65 3.15
CA ASP A 152 7.21 6.57 3.33
C ASP A 152 6.84 5.54 4.41
N GLU A 153 5.77 5.79 5.17
CA GLU A 153 5.23 4.79 6.08
C GLU A 153 4.38 3.74 5.37
N PHE A 154 3.83 4.06 4.19
CA PHE A 154 3.03 3.14 3.41
C PHE A 154 3.88 2.07 2.72
N PHE A 155 3.45 0.82 2.85
CA PHE A 155 4.18 -0.36 2.40
C PHE A 155 3.88 -0.74 0.96
N VAL A 156 2.62 -0.62 0.55
CA VAL A 156 2.18 -0.91 -0.82
C VAL A 156 1.55 0.35 -1.39
N TYR A 157 1.94 0.67 -2.63
CA TYR A 157 1.28 1.68 -3.44
C TYR A 157 0.67 1.02 -4.66
N HIS A 158 -0.63 1.23 -4.84
CA HIS A 158 -1.31 0.82 -6.06
C HIS A 158 -2.05 1.99 -6.65
N GLU A 159 -1.82 2.25 -7.93
CA GLU A 159 -2.63 3.18 -8.70
C GLU A 159 -3.76 2.40 -9.37
N CYS A 160 -4.98 2.64 -8.91
CA CYS A 160 -6.17 2.03 -9.45
C CYS A 160 -6.70 2.90 -10.60
N HIS A 161 -6.55 2.39 -11.82
CA HIS A 161 -7.29 2.85 -12.98
C HIS A 161 -8.59 2.06 -13.06
N VAL A 162 -9.73 2.77 -13.05
CA VAL A 162 -11.02 2.18 -13.37
C VAL A 162 -11.21 2.38 -14.88
N ASP A 163 -10.98 1.33 -15.65
CA ASP A 163 -11.09 1.40 -17.11
C ASP A 163 -12.55 1.52 -17.56
N GLY A 164 -12.83 2.51 -18.43
CA GLY A 164 -14.09 2.64 -19.17
C GLY A 164 -15.10 3.65 -18.59
N GLU A 165 -16.08 4.04 -19.42
CA GLU A 165 -17.31 4.75 -19.01
C GLU A 165 -18.22 3.82 -18.20
N VAL A 166 -17.68 3.16 -17.18
CA VAL A 166 -18.46 2.32 -16.27
C VAL A 166 -19.33 3.26 -15.46
N ASN A 167 -20.64 3.04 -15.48
CA ASN A 167 -21.57 3.80 -14.66
C ASN A 167 -21.29 3.49 -13.18
N ILE A 168 -20.50 4.35 -12.56
CA ILE A 168 -19.97 4.22 -11.20
C ILE A 168 -21.11 3.98 -10.20
N ALA A 169 -22.28 4.61 -10.41
CA ALA A 169 -23.44 4.43 -9.56
C ALA A 169 -23.99 3.00 -9.62
N GLN A 170 -24.07 2.40 -10.82
CA GLN A 170 -24.53 1.02 -11.00
C GLN A 170 -23.52 0.00 -10.44
N LEU A 171 -22.22 0.25 -10.62
CA LEU A 171 -21.18 -0.58 -10.03
C LEU A 171 -21.25 -0.53 -8.49
N ILE A 172 -21.42 0.67 -7.93
CA ILE A 172 -21.60 0.87 -6.50
C ILE A 172 -22.85 0.15 -5.98
N GLU A 173 -23.97 0.20 -6.70
CA GLU A 173 -25.21 -0.52 -6.36
C GLU A 173 -24.99 -2.03 -6.38
N SER A 174 -24.35 -2.58 -7.43
CA SER A 174 -24.02 -4.02 -7.50
C SER A 174 -23.14 -4.49 -6.34
N ILE A 175 -22.12 -3.70 -5.96
CA ILE A 175 -21.24 -3.99 -4.81
C ILE A 175 -22.02 -3.89 -3.48
N SER A 176 -23.03 -3.03 -3.40
CA SER A 176 -23.83 -2.83 -2.19
C SER A 176 -24.90 -3.90 -2.01
N GLU A 177 -25.40 -4.48 -3.11
CA GLU A 177 -26.42 -5.54 -3.15
C GLU A 177 -25.86 -6.93 -2.86
N GLU A 178 -24.55 -7.14 -3.01
CA GLU A 178 -23.88 -8.38 -2.63
C GLU A 178 -23.87 -8.58 -1.12
N LYS A 179 -24.92 -9.25 -0.65
CA LYS A 179 -25.03 -9.76 0.71
C LYS A 179 -23.87 -10.69 1.04
N THR A 180 -23.18 -10.33 2.11
CA THR A 180 -22.28 -11.11 2.96
C THR A 180 -22.93 -12.42 3.40
N ALA A 181 -22.94 -13.43 2.53
CA ALA A 181 -23.68 -14.68 2.76
C ALA A 181 -22.78 -15.93 2.72
N SER A 182 -21.51 -15.79 3.10
CA SER A 182 -20.62 -16.95 3.24
C SER A 182 -19.80 -16.86 4.53
N PRO A 183 -19.42 -18.00 5.15
CA PRO A 183 -18.52 -17.99 6.29
C PRO A 183 -17.18 -17.33 5.92
N PRO A 184 -16.51 -16.65 6.87
CA PRO A 184 -15.25 -15.95 6.61
C PRO A 184 -14.23 -16.86 5.92
N LEU A 185 -13.67 -16.39 4.81
CA LEU A 185 -12.70 -17.13 4.01
C LEU A 185 -11.41 -17.41 4.77
N MET A 186 -10.98 -16.43 5.56
CA MET A 186 -9.75 -16.46 6.33
C MET A 186 -10.03 -15.99 7.75
N THR A 187 -9.63 -16.80 8.72
CA THR A 187 -9.63 -16.37 10.12
C THR A 187 -8.36 -15.58 10.42
N ALA A 188 -8.36 -14.80 11.50
CA ALA A 188 -7.13 -14.14 11.99
C ALA A 188 -5.98 -15.14 12.24
N ALA A 189 -6.31 -16.40 12.57
CA ALA A 189 -5.32 -17.47 12.69
C ALA A 189 -4.66 -17.82 11.36
N ASP A 190 -5.40 -17.78 10.25
CA ASP A 190 -4.85 -18.08 8.92
C ASP A 190 -3.94 -16.97 8.42
N ILE A 191 -4.24 -15.71 8.75
CA ILE A 191 -3.37 -14.57 8.43
C ILE A 191 -2.07 -14.65 9.23
N LYS A 192 -2.14 -15.06 10.49
CA LYS A 192 -0.94 -15.34 11.28
C LYS A 192 -0.12 -16.47 10.67
N LYS A 193 -0.76 -17.55 10.19
CA LYS A 193 -0.06 -18.61 9.45
C LYS A 193 0.60 -18.09 8.17
N LEU A 194 -0.03 -17.19 7.41
CA LEU A 194 0.58 -16.58 6.23
C LEU A 194 1.81 -15.76 6.59
N HIS A 195 1.73 -14.95 7.65
CA HIS A 195 2.87 -14.18 8.15
C HIS A 195 4.02 -15.10 8.57
N ASP A 196 3.72 -16.16 9.31
CA ASP A 196 4.73 -17.12 9.79
C ASP A 196 5.36 -17.91 8.63
N LYS A 197 4.58 -18.28 7.61
CA LYS A 197 5.08 -18.87 6.37
C LYS A 197 5.97 -17.91 5.59
N ALA A 198 5.62 -16.62 5.52
CA ALA A 198 6.42 -15.62 4.83
C ALA A 198 7.81 -15.47 5.47
N ALA A 199 7.93 -15.66 6.79
CA ALA A 199 9.22 -15.67 7.47
C ALA A 199 10.11 -16.87 7.09
N GLN A 200 9.51 -17.99 6.64
CA GLN A 200 10.20 -19.22 6.25
C GLN A 200 10.65 -19.24 4.78
N VAL A 201 10.10 -18.35 3.94
CA VAL A 201 10.48 -18.27 2.51
C VAL A 201 11.96 -17.99 2.35
N SER A 202 12.63 -18.88 1.61
CA SER A 202 14.06 -18.80 1.35
C SER A 202 14.35 -17.88 0.16
N ILE A 203 15.30 -16.96 0.33
CA ILE A 203 15.82 -16.12 -0.74
C ILE A 203 17.31 -16.43 -0.87
N VAL A 204 17.69 -17.05 -1.99
CA VAL A 204 19.08 -17.40 -2.30
C VAL A 204 19.93 -16.13 -2.40
N ALA A 205 21.21 -16.21 -2.02
CA ALA A 205 22.13 -15.08 -2.00
C ALA A 205 22.22 -14.33 -3.35
N GLU A 206 22.13 -15.05 -4.48
CA GLU A 206 22.12 -14.45 -5.82
C GLU A 206 20.90 -13.57 -6.06
N LEU A 207 19.73 -13.97 -5.56
CA LEU A 207 18.51 -13.18 -5.65
C LEU A 207 18.53 -11.99 -4.70
N GLN A 208 19.14 -12.14 -3.51
CA GLN A 208 19.37 -11.00 -2.62
C GLN A 208 20.28 -9.96 -3.27
N ARG A 209 21.32 -10.40 -3.98
CA ARG A 209 22.18 -9.53 -4.78
C ARG A 209 21.39 -8.86 -5.90
N TYR A 210 20.57 -9.59 -6.65
CA TYR A 210 19.71 -9.03 -7.69
C TYR A 210 18.78 -7.93 -7.14
N MET A 211 18.15 -8.17 -5.99
CA MET A 211 17.33 -7.17 -5.30
C MET A 211 18.14 -5.93 -4.92
N GLN A 212 19.35 -6.11 -4.39
CA GLN A 212 20.23 -5.01 -4.03
C GLN A 212 20.71 -4.24 -5.27
N ASP A 213 21.01 -4.94 -6.36
CA ASP A 213 21.41 -4.33 -7.63
C ASP A 213 20.28 -3.43 -8.16
N ILE A 214 19.02 -3.87 -8.15
CA ILE A 214 17.86 -3.02 -8.50
C ILE A 214 17.85 -1.74 -7.66
N ILE A 215 17.98 -1.86 -6.34
CA ILE A 215 17.94 -0.71 -5.43
C ILE A 215 19.10 0.25 -5.74
N VAL A 216 20.31 -0.25 -5.92
CA VAL A 216 21.49 0.57 -6.25
C VAL A 216 21.29 1.30 -7.57
N HIS A 217 20.78 0.63 -8.61
CA HIS A 217 20.54 1.25 -9.90
C HIS A 217 19.47 2.35 -9.85
N ILE A 218 18.41 2.18 -9.04
CA ILE A 218 17.43 3.25 -8.82
C ILE A 218 18.07 4.43 -8.08
N ARG A 219 18.90 4.16 -7.05
CA ARG A 219 19.61 5.23 -6.32
C ARG A 219 20.59 6.02 -7.17
N CYS A 220 21.14 5.39 -8.21
CA CYS A 220 22.07 6.00 -9.15
C CYS A 220 21.37 6.54 -10.42
N HIS A 221 20.04 6.44 -10.51
CA HIS A 221 19.32 6.92 -11.68
C HIS A 221 19.33 8.45 -11.74
N ARG A 222 19.68 9.00 -12.92
CA ARG A 222 19.89 10.45 -13.13
C ARG A 222 18.71 11.34 -12.69
N VAL A 223 17.50 10.83 -12.87
CA VAL A 223 16.25 11.59 -12.66
C VAL A 223 15.79 11.54 -11.19
N VAL A 224 16.46 10.77 -10.34
CA VAL A 224 16.07 10.58 -8.94
C VAL A 224 16.81 11.58 -8.06
N ALA A 225 16.09 12.49 -7.40
CA ALA A 225 16.68 13.42 -6.44
C ALA A 225 16.99 12.74 -5.11
N ARG A 226 16.05 11.93 -4.61
CA ARG A 226 16.21 11.20 -3.35
C ARG A 226 16.14 9.71 -3.61
N ALA A 227 17.25 9.07 -3.26
CA ALA A 227 17.41 7.63 -3.28
C ALA A 227 16.39 6.92 -2.38
N ILE A 228 16.05 5.68 -2.76
CA ILE A 228 15.22 4.76 -1.96
C ILE A 228 15.75 4.65 -0.52
N LYS A 229 14.88 4.88 0.47
CA LYS A 229 15.23 4.76 1.89
C LYS A 229 15.62 3.33 2.28
N PRO A 230 16.51 3.11 3.26
CA PRO A 230 16.86 1.76 3.72
C PRO A 230 15.66 0.95 4.22
N LYS A 231 14.61 1.63 4.73
CA LYS A 231 13.36 1.01 5.13
C LYS A 231 12.65 0.36 3.94
N ALA A 232 12.48 1.08 2.83
CA ALA A 232 11.89 0.55 1.60
C ALA A 232 12.63 -0.68 1.06
N ALA A 233 13.95 -0.79 1.26
CA ALA A 233 14.72 -2.00 0.92
C ALA A 233 14.35 -3.22 1.79
N ARG A 234 14.11 -3.01 3.08
CA ARG A 234 13.64 -4.06 4.00
C ARG A 234 12.20 -4.46 3.65
N ASP A 235 11.38 -3.46 3.37
CA ASP A 235 9.99 -3.63 2.97
C ASP A 235 9.89 -4.38 1.64
N PHE A 236 10.77 -4.10 0.69
CA PHE A 236 10.88 -4.85 -0.55
C PHE A 236 11.15 -6.35 -0.31
N THR A 237 12.05 -6.67 0.62
CA THR A 237 12.32 -8.07 1.00
C THR A 237 11.12 -8.73 1.66
N LEU A 238 10.41 -8.00 2.52
CA LEU A 238 9.19 -8.48 3.16
C LEU A 238 8.11 -8.76 2.11
N PHE A 239 7.92 -7.84 1.16
CA PHE A 239 6.92 -7.94 0.11
C PHE A 239 7.19 -9.13 -0.81
N VAL A 240 8.43 -9.35 -1.23
CA VAL A 240 8.83 -10.52 -2.05
C VAL A 240 8.45 -11.82 -1.34
N ARG A 241 8.72 -11.94 -0.04
CA ARG A 241 8.35 -13.15 0.72
C ARG A 241 6.84 -13.38 0.76
N HIS A 242 6.07 -12.32 1.01
CA HIS A 242 4.60 -12.41 1.04
C HIS A 242 4.03 -12.77 -0.34
N MET A 243 4.58 -12.19 -1.40
CA MET A 243 4.23 -12.56 -2.78
C MET A 243 4.53 -14.03 -3.09
N CYS A 244 5.64 -14.57 -2.60
CA CYS A 244 5.96 -16.00 -2.78
C CYS A 244 4.92 -16.90 -2.10
N VAL A 245 4.55 -16.59 -0.86
CA VAL A 245 3.52 -17.33 -0.12
C VAL A 245 2.16 -17.28 -0.83
N LEU A 246 1.77 -16.13 -1.38
CA LEU A 246 0.50 -15.99 -2.11
C LEU A 246 0.50 -16.77 -3.44
N ASN A 247 1.68 -17.00 -4.01
CA ASN A 247 1.86 -17.85 -5.19
C ASN A 247 2.13 -19.33 -4.81
N ASP A 248 1.96 -19.71 -3.54
CA ASP A 248 2.25 -21.05 -3.02
C ASP A 248 3.69 -21.54 -3.31
N SER A 249 4.65 -20.62 -3.33
CA SER A 249 6.08 -20.90 -3.54
C SER A 249 6.90 -20.65 -2.27
N ASP A 250 7.72 -21.63 -1.90
CA ASP A 250 8.62 -21.56 -0.73
C ASP A 250 9.95 -20.83 -1.03
N PHE A 251 10.19 -20.50 -2.30
CA PHE A 251 11.39 -19.82 -2.77
C PHE A 251 11.04 -18.63 -3.68
N ALA A 252 11.89 -17.60 -3.64
CA ALA A 252 11.78 -16.45 -4.52
C ALA A 252 12.29 -16.77 -5.93
N THR A 253 11.64 -16.23 -6.96
CA THR A 253 12.09 -16.27 -8.35
C THR A 253 12.39 -14.85 -8.86
N PRO A 254 13.27 -14.69 -9.86
CA PRO A 254 13.55 -13.37 -10.45
C PRO A 254 12.28 -12.66 -10.96
N SER A 255 11.33 -13.43 -11.50
CA SER A 255 10.05 -12.92 -11.99
C SER A 255 9.20 -12.31 -10.87
N VAL A 256 9.11 -12.99 -9.72
CA VAL A 256 8.38 -12.46 -8.55
C VAL A 256 9.05 -11.21 -8.02
N ILE A 257 10.38 -11.17 -7.98
CA ILE A 257 11.15 -9.98 -7.56
C ILE A 257 10.89 -8.80 -8.49
N ALA A 258 10.86 -9.02 -9.81
CA ALA A 258 10.55 -7.97 -10.78
C ALA A 258 9.13 -7.43 -10.62
N VAL A 259 8.13 -8.29 -10.43
CA VAL A 259 6.74 -7.86 -10.17
C VAL A 259 6.65 -7.09 -8.86
N ALA A 260 7.30 -7.57 -7.80
CA ALA A 260 7.38 -6.87 -6.52
C ALA A 260 8.02 -5.49 -6.66
N ALA A 261 9.08 -5.37 -7.46
CA ALA A 261 9.77 -4.10 -7.69
C ALA A 261 8.84 -3.07 -8.33
N ARG A 262 8.06 -3.48 -9.35
CA ARG A 262 7.07 -2.63 -10.02
C ARG A 262 5.97 -2.13 -9.10
N LYS A 263 5.58 -2.92 -8.11
CA LYS A 263 4.47 -2.56 -7.20
C LYS A 263 4.91 -1.74 -6.00
N LEU A 264 6.09 -2.01 -5.44
CA LEU A 264 6.51 -1.36 -4.19
C LEU A 264 7.42 -0.15 -4.42
N LEU A 265 8.36 -0.23 -5.36
CA LEU A 265 9.42 0.77 -5.48
C LEU A 265 8.97 2.14 -6.04
N PRO A 266 7.99 2.25 -6.98
CA PRO A 266 7.61 3.55 -7.53
C PRO A 266 7.24 4.59 -6.48
N SER A 267 6.56 4.18 -5.40
CA SER A 267 6.17 5.11 -4.33
C SER A 267 7.31 5.68 -3.51
N SER A 268 8.47 5.02 -3.52
CA SER A 268 9.67 5.47 -2.81
C SER A 268 10.63 6.28 -3.70
N VAL A 269 10.31 6.43 -4.99
CA VAL A 269 11.13 7.19 -5.93
C VAL A 269 10.66 8.64 -5.95
N HIS A 270 11.57 9.56 -5.64
CA HIS A 270 11.33 10.99 -5.74
C HIS A 270 12.09 11.57 -6.93
N ILE A 271 11.33 12.10 -7.88
CA ILE A 271 11.87 12.74 -9.08
C ILE A 271 12.51 14.07 -8.70
N ALA A 272 13.68 14.33 -9.29
CA ALA A 272 14.41 15.57 -9.10
C ALA A 272 13.70 16.74 -9.75
N SER A 273 13.72 17.90 -9.09
CA SER A 273 13.33 19.14 -9.76
C SER A 273 14.36 19.49 -10.84
N PRO A 274 13.94 20.07 -11.98
CA PRO A 274 14.85 20.48 -13.05
C PRO A 274 16.01 21.35 -12.60
N GLU A 275 15.77 22.24 -11.63
CA GLU A 275 16.75 23.17 -11.08
C GLU A 275 17.97 22.50 -10.43
N PHE A 276 17.81 21.28 -9.92
CA PHE A 276 18.87 20.54 -9.21
C PHE A 276 19.60 19.52 -10.08
N GLU A 277 19.35 19.53 -11.40
CA GLU A 277 19.98 18.59 -12.32
C GLU A 277 21.46 18.96 -12.57
N PRO A 278 22.43 18.03 -12.37
CA PRO A 278 23.85 18.36 -12.41
C PRO A 278 24.37 18.95 -13.72
N SER A 279 23.75 18.65 -14.86
CA SER A 279 24.20 19.13 -16.16
C SER A 279 23.90 20.62 -16.40
N LEU A 280 22.97 21.23 -15.65
CA LEU A 280 22.79 22.68 -15.65
C LEU A 280 24.07 23.41 -15.26
N ALA A 281 24.84 22.86 -14.31
CA ALA A 281 26.13 23.43 -13.90
C ALA A 281 27.19 23.42 -15.01
N TYR A 282 26.99 22.60 -16.05
CA TYR A 282 27.87 22.48 -17.21
C TYR A 282 27.33 23.22 -18.45
N GLY A 283 26.28 24.04 -18.29
CA GLY A 283 25.75 24.89 -19.36
C GLY A 283 24.74 24.22 -20.30
N SER A 284 24.11 23.12 -19.87
CA SER A 284 22.96 22.55 -20.58
C SER A 284 21.76 23.51 -20.63
N ASP A 285 20.94 23.42 -21.69
CA ASP A 285 19.69 24.19 -21.79
C ASP A 285 18.64 23.69 -20.78
N TYR A 286 18.11 24.61 -19.97
CA TYR A 286 17.10 24.34 -18.97
C TYR A 286 15.83 23.74 -19.56
N LYS A 287 15.38 24.24 -20.73
CA LYS A 287 14.12 23.76 -21.34
C LYS A 287 14.17 22.29 -21.72
N LEU A 288 15.32 21.85 -22.26
CA LEU A 288 15.52 20.45 -22.62
C LEU A 288 15.54 19.54 -21.38
N ILE A 289 16.07 20.03 -20.26
CA ILE A 289 16.09 19.28 -18.99
C ILE A 289 14.70 19.21 -18.37
N GLU A 290 13.94 20.30 -18.41
CA GLU A 290 12.56 20.34 -17.92
C GLU A 290 11.67 19.36 -18.71
N GLU A 291 11.75 19.37 -20.04
CA GLU A 291 11.04 18.41 -20.89
C GLU A 291 11.49 16.97 -20.61
N TYR A 292 12.80 16.74 -20.47
CA TYR A 292 13.33 15.43 -20.13
C TYR A 292 12.79 14.93 -18.80
N ILE A 293 12.93 15.68 -17.71
CA ILE A 293 12.51 15.25 -16.37
C ILE A 293 11.01 15.07 -16.26
N THR A 294 10.21 15.95 -16.87
CA THR A 294 8.74 15.89 -16.83
C THR A 294 8.22 14.62 -17.51
N SER A 295 8.97 14.04 -18.44
CA SER A 295 8.59 12.78 -19.10
C SER A 295 8.74 11.54 -18.23
N TRP A 296 9.43 11.62 -17.09
CA TRP A 296 9.65 10.48 -16.21
C TRP A 296 8.62 10.43 -15.09
N ASP A 297 8.26 9.20 -14.72
CA ASP A 297 7.51 8.87 -13.51
C ASP A 297 8.29 7.81 -12.70
N GLY A 298 7.99 7.67 -11.41
CA GLY A 298 8.57 6.65 -10.54
C GLY A 298 8.39 5.24 -11.12
N ALA A 299 7.26 4.95 -11.77
CA ALA A 299 7.03 3.68 -12.45
C ALA A 299 7.99 3.48 -13.63
N LEU A 300 8.19 4.50 -14.46
CA LEU A 300 9.09 4.45 -15.62
C LEU A 300 10.56 4.29 -15.21
N VAL A 301 10.98 4.93 -14.12
CA VAL A 301 12.33 4.75 -13.56
C VAL A 301 12.55 3.29 -13.15
N VAL A 302 11.57 2.66 -12.50
CA VAL A 302 11.68 1.26 -12.10
C VAL A 302 11.73 0.34 -13.32
N GLU A 303 10.92 0.58 -14.35
CA GLU A 303 10.95 -0.21 -15.59
C GLU A 303 12.29 -0.08 -16.33
N ASP A 304 12.84 1.13 -16.46
CA ASP A 304 14.17 1.33 -17.06
C ASP A 304 15.26 0.58 -16.30
N VAL A 305 15.22 0.59 -14.96
CA VAL A 305 16.17 -0.15 -14.14
C VAL A 305 16.01 -1.66 -14.31
N LEU A 306 14.79 -2.19 -14.29
CA LEU A 306 14.54 -3.62 -14.48
C LEU A 306 15.02 -4.12 -15.85
N ASN A 307 14.96 -3.27 -16.89
CA ASN A 307 15.49 -3.60 -18.20
C ASN A 307 17.02 -3.60 -18.28
N ARG A 308 17.70 -2.87 -17.39
CA ARG A 308 19.17 -2.78 -17.33
C ARG A 308 19.80 -3.84 -16.43
N VAL A 309 19.16 -4.17 -15.32
CA VAL A 309 19.68 -5.14 -14.35
C VAL A 309 19.37 -6.56 -14.84
N LYS A 310 20.42 -7.33 -15.14
CA LYS A 310 20.25 -8.72 -15.59
C LYS A 310 19.83 -9.61 -14.43
N ALA A 311 18.77 -10.38 -14.63
CA ALA A 311 18.37 -11.43 -13.71
C ALA A 311 19.46 -12.53 -13.66
N PRO A 312 19.71 -13.12 -12.47
CA PRO A 312 20.55 -14.30 -12.37
C PRO A 312 19.90 -15.48 -13.12
N VAL A 313 20.74 -16.30 -13.76
CA VAL A 313 20.34 -17.45 -14.60
C VAL A 313 20.30 -18.72 -13.75
#